data_AF-A0A961TZX9-F1
#
_entry.id   AF-A0A961TZX9-F1
#
_cell.length_a   1.000
_cell.length_b   1.000
_cell.length_c   1.000
_cell.angle_alpha   90.00
_cell.angle_beta   90.00
_cell.angle_gamma   90.00
#
_symmetry.space_group_name_H-M   'P 1'
#
loop_
_entity.id
_entity.type
_entity.pdbx_description
1 polymer ?
#
loop_
_entity_poly.entity_id
_entity_poly.type
_entity_poly.pdbx_seq_one_letter_code
_entity_poly.pdbx_strand_id
1 'polypeptide(L)' 'HVPASAIQRLLAERPKARGLAVPGMPIGSPGMEATAAVAYDVILFGSATRKIFGRYKGLHPL' A
#
# COMPACT_ATOMS: atom_id res chain seq x y z
N HIS A 1 0.74 -7.82 -0.65
CA HIS A 1 2.09 -7.21 -0.59
C HIS A 1 2.02 -5.73 -0.18
N VAL A 2 1.46 -5.42 0.99
CA VAL A 2 1.38 -4.03 1.49
C VAL A 2 2.69 -3.68 2.19
N PRO A 3 3.34 -2.53 1.92
CA PRO A 3 4.55 -2.10 2.63
C PRO A 3 4.35 -1.96 4.14
N ALA A 4 5.37 -2.35 4.91
CA ALA A 4 5.36 -2.20 6.37
C ALA A 4 5.18 -0.73 6.80
N SER A 5 5.78 0.21 6.07
CA SER A 5 5.62 1.66 6.30
C SER A 5 4.16 2.12 6.18
N ALA A 6 3.39 1.56 5.25
CA ALA A 6 1.96 1.85 5.12
C ALA A 6 1.17 1.30 6.32
N ILE A 7 1.52 0.10 6.81
CA ILE A 7 0.88 -0.51 8.00
C ILE A 7 1.20 0.32 9.25
N GLN A 8 2.46 0.71 9.45
CA GLN A 8 2.88 1.57 10.56
C GLN A 8 2.10 2.89 10.55
N ARG A 9 1.98 3.53 9.38
CA ARG A 9 1.19 4.75 9.22
C ARG A 9 -0.29 4.53 9.54
N LEU A 10 -0.90 3.44 9.09
CA LEU A 10 -2.29 3.10 9.42
C LEU A 10 -2.50 2.97 10.94
N LEU A 11 -1.59 2.31 11.64
CA LEU A 11 -1.66 2.09 13.09
C LEU A 11 -1.45 3.40 13.88
N ALA A 12 -0.64 4.32 13.36
CA ALA A 12 -0.40 5.63 13.94
C ALA A 12 -1.58 6.59 13.72
N GLU A 13 -2.07 6.71 12.48
CA GLU A 13 -3.16 7.64 12.13
C GLU A 13 -4.55 7.12 12.54
N ARG A 14 -4.71 5.80 12.67
CA ARG A 14 -5.97 5.10 12.99
C ARG A 14 -7.20 5.67 12.26
N PRO A 15 -7.14 5.86 10.92
CA PRO A 15 -8.27 6.35 10.18
C PRO A 15 -9.44 5.36 10.27
N LYS A 16 -10.68 5.85 10.13
CA LYS A 16 -11.87 5.00 10.02
C LYS A 16 -11.80 4.19 8.72
N ALA A 17 -11.31 2.96 8.82
CA ALA A 17 -11.09 2.05 7.71
C ALA A 17 -11.25 0.59 8.16
N ARG A 18 -11.43 -0.32 7.21
CA ARG A 18 -11.35 -1.77 7.44
C ARG A 18 -9.95 -2.31 7.19
N GLY A 19 -9.17 -1.70 6.29
CA GLY A 19 -7.79 -2.13 6.05
C GLY A 19 -7.12 -1.46 4.87
N LEU A 20 -5.97 -2.02 4.51
CA LEU A 20 -5.15 -1.64 3.35
C LEU A 20 -5.10 -2.78 2.34
N ALA A 21 -5.08 -2.44 1.06
CA ALA A 21 -4.90 -3.39 -0.03
C ALA A 21 -3.92 -2.86 -1.07
N VAL A 22 -3.15 -3.76 -1.68
CA VAL A 22 -2.43 -3.51 -2.93
C VAL A 22 -3.08 -4.41 -3.98
N PRO A 23 -3.80 -3.84 -4.97
CA PRO A 23 -4.44 -4.63 -6.01
C PRO A 23 -3.41 -5.38 -6.88
N GLY A 24 -3.69 -6.65 -7.17
CA GLY A 24 -2.81 -7.51 -7.97
C GLY A 24 -1.52 -7.91 -7.23
N MET A 25 -0.42 -7.99 -7.99
CA MET A 25 0.91 -8.35 -7.49
C MET A 25 1.98 -7.51 -8.23
N PRO A 26 2.06 -6.20 -7.96
CA PRO A 26 2.98 -5.33 -8.69
C PRO A 26 4.44 -5.71 -8.40
N ILE A 27 5.23 -5.79 -9.47
CA ILE A 27 6.66 -6.04 -9.40
C ILE A 27 7.33 -4.93 -8.58
N GLY A 28 8.13 -5.31 -7.60
CA GLY A 28 8.77 -4.42 -6.63
C GLY A 28 8.02 -4.29 -5.30
N SER A 29 6.77 -4.75 -5.19
CA SER A 29 6.10 -4.77 -3.88
C SER A 29 6.77 -5.76 -2.90
N PRO A 30 6.57 -5.64 -1.57
CA PRO A 30 7.21 -6.53 -0.59
C PRO A 30 6.96 -8.02 -0.88
N GLY A 31 8.01 -8.81 -1.04
CA GLY A 31 7.95 -10.22 -1.47
C GLY A 31 7.87 -10.44 -2.98
N MET A 32 7.93 -9.37 -3.78
CA MET A 32 7.94 -9.36 -5.25
C MET A 32 9.10 -8.48 -5.77
N GLU A 33 10.20 -8.37 -5.03
CA GLU A 33 11.34 -7.50 -5.33
C GLU A 33 12.02 -7.89 -6.64
N ALA A 34 12.22 -6.91 -7.53
CA ALA A 34 12.97 -7.08 -8.77
C ALA A 34 13.53 -5.74 -9.25
N THR A 35 14.54 -5.79 -10.13
CA THR A 35 15.25 -4.61 -10.66
C THR A 35 14.33 -3.62 -11.39
N ALA A 36 13.24 -4.12 -11.99
CA ALA A 36 12.25 -3.33 -12.73
C ALA A 36 10.98 -3.04 -11.90
N ALA A 37 11.13 -2.46 -10.70
CA ALA A 37 10.00 -2.13 -9.85
C ALA A 37 9.04 -1.14 -10.52
N VAL A 38 7.74 -1.46 -10.49
CA VAL A 38 6.67 -0.59 -11.00
C VAL A 38 6.05 0.21 -9.86
N ALA A 39 5.51 1.39 -10.18
CA ALA A 39 4.74 2.16 -9.21
C ALA A 39 3.38 1.49 -8.97
N TYR A 40 2.91 1.52 -7.72
CA TYR A 40 1.60 0.98 -7.35
C TYR A 40 0.96 1.77 -6.22
N ASP A 41 -0.36 1.65 -6.13
CA ASP A 41 -1.15 2.34 -5.11
C ASP A 41 -1.48 1.38 -3.96
N VAL A 42 -1.29 1.87 -2.74
CA VAL A 42 -1.86 1.26 -1.54
C VAL A 42 -3.21 1.91 -1.30
N ILE A 43 -4.26 1.11 -1.31
CA ILE A 43 -5.65 1.56 -1.16
C ILE A 43 -6.10 1.36 0.27
N LEU A 44 -6.61 2.41 0.90
CA LEU A 44 -7.36 2.32 2.14
C LEU A 44 -8.84 2.09 1.80
N PHE A 45 -9.42 1.04 2.39
CA PHE A 45 -10.80 0.68 2.15
C PHE A 45 -11.58 0.52 3.45
N GLY A 46 -12.86 0.88 3.41
CA GLY A 46 -13.85 0.75 4.49
C GLY A 46 -15.18 0.23 3.97
N SER A 47 -16.24 0.32 4.78
CA SER A 47 -17.58 -0.14 4.38
C SER A 47 -18.19 0.62 3.21
N ALA A 48 -17.85 1.92 3.05
CA ALA A 48 -18.44 2.78 2.03
C ALA A 48 -17.41 3.55 1.19
N THR A 49 -16.12 3.52 1.55
CA THR A 49 -15.11 4.36 0.93
C THR A 49 -13.86 3.57 0.55
N ARG A 50 -13.29 3.95 -0.59
CA ARG A 50 -11.97 3.52 -1.06
C ARG A 50 -11.21 4.76 -1.48
N LYS A 51 -10.00 4.95 -0.96
CA LYS A 51 -9.13 6.06 -1.35
C LYS A 51 -7.68 5.61 -1.44
N ILE A 52 -6.89 6.30 -2.25
CA ILE A 52 -5.45 6.11 -2.27
C ILE A 52 -4.91 6.54 -0.90
N PHE A 53 -4.23 5.62 -0.23
CA PHE A 53 -3.57 5.84 1.05
C PHE A 53 -2.14 6.33 0.84
N GLY A 54 -1.47 5.82 -0.18
CA GLY A 54 -0.17 6.25 -0.63
C GLY A 54 0.22 5.54 -1.92
N ARG A 55 1.21 6.11 -2.61
CA ARG A 55 1.79 5.52 -3.82
C ARG A 55 3.22 5.10 -3.51
N TYR A 56 3.64 3.97 -4.09
CA TYR A 56 4.92 3.35 -3.77
C TYR A 56 5.62 2.88 -5.05
N LYS A 57 6.94 2.82 -5.00
CA LYS A 57 7.78 2.09 -5.96
C LYS A 57 8.82 1.30 -5.18
N GLY A 58 8.82 -0.02 -5.34
CA GLY A 58 9.60 -0.84 -4.42
C GLY A 58 9.00 -0.80 -3.01
N LEU A 59 9.87 -0.68 -1.99
CA LEU A 59 9.48 -0.48 -0.59
C LEU A 59 9.30 1.01 -0.20
N HIS A 60 9.51 1.94 -1.13
CA HIS A 60 9.58 3.37 -0.85
C HIS A 60 8.30 4.11 -1.27
N PRO A 61 7.80 5.06 -0.45
CA PRO A 61 6.77 5.98 -0.87
C PRO A 61 7.24 6.85 -2.04
N LEU A 62 6.31 7.21 -2.93
CA LEU A 62 6.48 8.26 -3.95
C LEU A 62 5.93 9.59 -3.45
#